data_AF-A0A383B091-F1
#
_entry.id   AF-A0A383B091-F1
#
_cell.length_a   1.000
_cell.length_b   1.000
_cell.length_c   1.000
_cell.angle_alpha   90.00
_cell.angle_beta   90.00
_cell.angle_gamma   90.00
#
_symmetry.space_group_name_H-M   'P 1'
#
loop_
_entity.id
_entity.type
_entity.pdbx_description
1 polymer ?
#
loop_
_entity_poly.entity_id
_entity_poly.type
_entity_poly.pdbx_seq_one_letter_code
_entity_poly.pdbx_strand_id
1 'polypeptide(L)'
;MMGLMVSEAGLKAQNLIAHFPLDSDGDSSDGNFTASTVTDVEFGSEGANGATGTSATFNGASSIIQHDWSADLNPESFTLALWAKSDGGAGAWHSPVTSRHDLYNEGEASQGYLIYDNNPAGVWTFWSGNGDVAG
;
A
#
# COMPACT_ATOMS: atom_id res chain seq x y z
N MET A 1 5.16 -25.37 -34.73
CA MET A 1 5.70 -24.75 -33.49
C MET A 1 5.23 -23.31 -33.50
N MET A 2 4.13 -23.01 -32.81
CA MET A 2 3.53 -21.67 -32.78
C MET A 2 4.23 -20.90 -31.66
N GLY A 3 5.03 -19.88 -32.01
CA GLY A 3 5.69 -19.02 -31.04
C GLY A 3 4.67 -18.12 -30.38
N LEU A 4 4.52 -18.27 -29.06
CA LEU A 4 3.73 -17.40 -28.21
C LEU A 4 4.41 -16.02 -28.17
N MET A 5 3.86 -15.04 -28.89
CA MET A 5 4.21 -13.64 -28.70
C MET A 5 3.51 -13.15 -27.43
N VAL A 6 4.17 -13.28 -26.28
CA VAL A 6 3.78 -12.53 -25.09
C VAL A 6 4.44 -11.15 -25.22
N SER A 7 3.64 -10.08 -25.18
CA SER A 7 4.16 -8.71 -25.18
C SER A 7 4.93 -8.42 -23.88
N GLU A 8 5.81 -7.42 -23.86
CA GLU A 8 6.50 -7.00 -22.62
C GLU A 8 5.52 -6.60 -21.50
N ALA A 9 4.35 -6.07 -21.86
CA ALA A 9 3.24 -5.84 -20.92
C ALA A 9 2.63 -7.16 -20.39
N GLY A 10 2.59 -8.20 -21.23
CA GLY A 10 2.11 -9.53 -20.89
C GLY A 10 3.07 -10.36 -20.03
N LEU A 11 4.38 -10.04 -19.97
CA LEU A 11 5.32 -10.65 -19.02
C LEU A 11 5.32 -9.93 -17.65
N LYS A 12 5.10 -8.61 -17.60
CA LYS A 12 5.06 -7.86 -16.32
C LYS A 12 3.79 -8.10 -15.50
N ALA A 13 2.67 -8.46 -16.12
CA ALA A 13 1.40 -8.71 -15.43
C ALA A 13 1.25 -10.12 -14.84
N GLN A 14 2.13 -11.08 -15.15
CA GLN A 14 1.96 -12.49 -14.77
C GLN A 14 2.21 -12.81 -13.28
N ASN A 15 2.78 -11.87 -12.52
CA ASN A 15 3.12 -12.07 -11.09
C ASN A 15 2.61 -10.91 -10.20
N LEU A 16 1.68 -10.08 -10.68
CA LEU A 16 1.09 -9.03 -9.85
C LEU A 16 0.12 -9.68 -8.86
N ILE A 17 0.38 -9.51 -7.56
CA ILE A 17 -0.44 -10.12 -6.50
C ILE A 17 -1.73 -9.33 -6.25
N ALA A 18 -1.65 -8.00 -6.26
CA ALA A 18 -2.79 -7.13 -6.05
C ALA A 18 -2.57 -5.79 -6.75
N HIS A 19 -3.66 -5.13 -7.12
CA HIS A 19 -3.64 -3.80 -7.71
C HIS A 19 -4.85 -3.02 -7.25
N PHE A 20 -4.62 -2.04 -6.38
CA PHE A 20 -5.64 -1.16 -5.80
C PHE A 20 -5.67 0.16 -6.58
N PRO A 21 -6.63 0.38 -7.50
CA PRO A 21 -6.67 1.59 -8.31
C PRO A 21 -7.09 2.81 -7.50
N LEU A 22 -7.90 2.61 -6.46
CA LEU A 22 -8.47 3.65 -5.60
C LEU A 22 -9.37 4.64 -6.35
N ASP A 23 -9.99 4.18 -7.44
CA ASP A 23 -10.89 5.00 -8.25
C ASP A 23 -12.27 5.18 -7.62
N SER A 24 -12.87 4.08 -7.16
CA SER A 24 -14.24 4.03 -6.63
C SER A 24 -14.35 3.42 -5.25
N ASP A 25 -13.34 2.66 -4.84
CA ASP A 25 -13.34 1.83 -3.64
C ASP A 25 -11.89 1.45 -3.27
N GLY A 26 -11.76 0.72 -2.17
CA GLY A 26 -10.49 0.20 -1.67
C GLY A 26 -10.16 -1.21 -2.16
N ASP A 27 -10.88 -1.75 -3.15
CA ASP A 27 -10.72 -3.15 -3.54
C ASP A 27 -9.58 -3.32 -4.56
N SER A 28 -8.98 -4.51 -4.57
CA SER A 28 -8.05 -4.89 -5.63
C SER A 28 -8.83 -5.20 -6.90
N SER A 29 -8.39 -4.62 -8.01
CA SER A 29 -8.98 -4.78 -9.36
C SER A 29 -8.87 -6.20 -9.94
N ASP A 30 -8.03 -7.05 -9.36
CA ASP A 30 -7.97 -8.48 -9.69
C ASP A 30 -9.09 -9.30 -9.03
N GLY A 31 -9.85 -8.70 -8.10
CA GLY A 31 -10.98 -9.31 -7.40
C GLY A 31 -10.62 -10.18 -6.20
N ASN A 32 -9.34 -10.28 -5.82
CA ASN A 32 -8.89 -11.19 -4.77
C ASN A 32 -8.92 -10.58 -3.35
N PHE A 33 -8.87 -9.25 -3.26
CA PHE A 33 -8.75 -8.53 -2.00
C PHE A 33 -9.79 -7.41 -1.90
N THR A 34 -10.89 -7.69 -1.20
CA THR A 34 -11.90 -6.68 -0.82
C THR A 34 -11.49 -6.01 0.47
N ALA A 35 -11.70 -4.69 0.60
CA ALA A 35 -11.44 -3.97 1.83
C ALA A 35 -12.39 -4.45 2.94
N SER A 36 -11.84 -4.88 4.07
CA SER A 36 -12.63 -5.27 5.24
C SER A 36 -13.09 -4.06 6.06
N THR A 37 -12.41 -2.91 5.92
CA THR A 37 -12.86 -1.64 6.51
C THR A 37 -12.49 -0.49 5.59
N VAL A 38 -13.45 0.41 5.36
CA VAL A 38 -13.22 1.71 4.74
C VAL A 38 -13.92 2.75 5.62
N THR A 39 -13.20 3.75 6.10
CA THR A 39 -13.74 4.80 6.96
C THR A 39 -13.29 6.15 6.46
N ASP A 40 -14.21 7.10 6.31
CA ASP A 40 -13.94 8.51 5.99
C ASP A 40 -12.97 8.76 4.80
N VAL A 41 -12.91 7.84 3.83
CA VAL A 41 -12.13 8.01 2.58
C VAL A 41 -13.01 8.62 1.51
N GLU A 42 -12.48 9.61 0.79
CA GLU A 42 -13.13 10.19 -0.39
C GLU A 42 -12.45 9.66 -1.66
N PHE A 43 -13.21 9.00 -2.53
CA PHE A 43 -12.72 8.48 -3.83
C PHE A 43 -13.04 9.45 -4.97
N GLY A 44 -12.34 9.30 -6.09
CA GLY A 44 -12.59 10.07 -7.32
C GLY A 44 -11.81 11.39 -7.42
N SER A 45 -10.81 11.61 -6.56
CA SER A 45 -9.89 12.75 -6.67
C SER A 45 -8.97 12.59 -7.89
N GLU A 46 -8.30 13.66 -8.33
CA GLU A 46 -7.38 13.58 -9.46
C GLU A 46 -6.25 12.57 -9.18
N GLY A 47 -5.96 11.69 -10.15
CA GLY A 47 -4.83 10.77 -10.06
C GLY A 47 -3.49 11.47 -10.23
N ALA A 48 -2.39 10.72 -10.13
CA ALA A 48 -1.05 11.28 -10.26
C ALA A 48 -0.73 11.85 -11.65
N ASN A 49 -1.31 11.28 -12.71
CA ASN A 49 -1.25 11.78 -14.07
C ASN A 49 -2.33 11.13 -14.96
N GLY A 50 -2.36 11.47 -16.25
CA GLY A 50 -3.34 10.94 -17.19
C GLY A 50 -3.33 9.41 -17.42
N ALA A 51 -2.38 8.67 -16.85
CA ALA A 51 -2.31 7.21 -16.92
C ALA A 51 -2.78 6.49 -15.64
N THR A 52 -3.07 7.18 -14.54
CA THR A 52 -3.35 6.56 -13.23
C THR A 52 -4.82 6.54 -12.82
N GLY A 53 -5.75 7.01 -13.67
CA GLY A 53 -7.15 7.16 -13.26
C GLY A 53 -7.35 8.28 -12.23
N THR A 54 -8.24 8.04 -11.28
CA THR A 54 -8.52 8.88 -10.10
C THR A 54 -7.79 8.34 -8.86
N SER A 55 -8.00 8.96 -7.70
CA SER A 55 -7.34 8.60 -6.45
C SER A 55 -8.28 8.70 -5.23
N ALA A 56 -7.84 8.10 -4.13
CA ALA A 56 -8.43 8.28 -2.81
C ALA A 56 -7.75 9.42 -2.03
N THR A 57 -8.56 10.24 -1.36
CA THR A 57 -8.12 11.29 -0.44
C THR A 57 -8.32 10.82 1.00
N PHE A 58 -7.25 10.96 1.80
CA PHE A 58 -7.22 10.62 3.22
C PHE A 58 -7.14 11.89 4.06
N ASN A 59 -7.96 11.99 5.10
CA ASN A 59 -8.15 13.20 5.92
C ASN A 59 -7.07 13.41 7.00
N GLY A 60 -6.12 12.47 7.15
CA GLY A 60 -5.03 12.53 8.14
C GLY A 60 -5.45 12.29 9.59
N ALA A 61 -6.69 11.87 9.85
CA ALA A 61 -7.22 11.66 11.20
C ALA A 61 -7.93 10.30 11.37
N SER A 62 -8.91 9.99 10.52
CA SER A 62 -9.76 8.80 10.62
C SER A 62 -9.83 7.99 9.32
N SER A 63 -9.35 8.55 8.20
CA SER A 63 -9.39 7.86 6.92
C SER A 63 -8.54 6.59 6.94
N ILE A 64 -9.14 5.45 6.62
CA ILE A 64 -8.43 4.19 6.45
C ILE A 64 -9.11 3.33 5.39
N ILE A 65 -8.27 2.61 4.62
CA ILE A 65 -8.65 1.43 3.86
C ILE A 65 -7.86 0.27 4.48
N GLN A 66 -8.56 -0.74 4.97
CA GLN A 66 -7.95 -1.90 5.61
C GLN A 66 -8.39 -3.18 4.90
N HIS A 67 -7.43 -4.08 4.73
CA HIS A 67 -7.66 -5.46 4.35
C HIS A 67 -7.30 -6.37 5.52
N ASP A 68 -7.99 -7.50 5.63
CA ASP A 68 -7.61 -8.54 6.56
C ASP A 68 -6.24 -9.11 6.19
N TRP A 69 -5.52 -9.62 7.19
CA TRP A 69 -4.22 -10.21 6.95
C TRP A 69 -4.32 -11.38 5.96
N SER A 70 -3.41 -11.39 5.00
CA SER A 70 -3.20 -12.49 4.05
C SER A 70 -1.71 -12.68 3.82
N ALA A 71 -1.28 -13.94 3.71
CA ALA A 71 0.09 -14.30 3.36
C ALA A 71 0.50 -13.76 1.97
N ASP A 72 -0.47 -13.62 1.05
CA ASP A 72 -0.20 -13.11 -0.30
C ASP A 72 0.13 -11.61 -0.28
N LEU A 73 -0.51 -10.82 0.59
CA LEU A 73 -0.23 -9.40 0.77
C LEU A 73 0.96 -9.14 1.72
N ASN A 74 1.41 -10.16 2.45
CA ASN A 74 2.49 -10.08 3.43
C ASN A 74 3.54 -11.19 3.19
N PRO A 75 4.13 -11.30 1.99
CA PRO A 75 5.13 -12.32 1.72
C PRO A 75 6.50 -11.91 2.28
N GLU A 76 7.41 -12.88 2.40
CA GLU A 76 8.82 -12.65 2.80
C GLU A 76 9.54 -11.65 1.88
N SER A 77 9.19 -11.64 0.59
CA SER A 77 9.78 -10.75 -0.42
C SER A 77 8.71 -10.20 -1.34
N PHE A 78 8.75 -8.88 -1.56
CA PHE A 78 7.77 -8.21 -2.41
C PHE A 78 8.42 -7.06 -3.20
N THR A 79 7.68 -6.58 -4.20
CA THR A 79 7.88 -5.29 -4.83
C THR A 79 6.60 -4.50 -4.67
N LEU A 80 6.70 -3.25 -4.21
CA LEU A 80 5.58 -2.33 -4.08
C LEU A 80 5.83 -1.10 -4.96
N ALA A 81 4.82 -0.73 -5.74
CA ALA A 81 4.82 0.50 -6.52
C ALA A 81 3.52 1.26 -6.23
N LEU A 82 3.61 2.55 -5.95
CA LEU A 82 2.45 3.39 -5.65
C LEU A 82 2.70 4.83 -6.07
N TRP A 83 1.62 5.59 -6.24
CA TRP A 83 1.65 7.04 -6.36
C TRP A 83 0.99 7.63 -5.12
N ALA A 84 1.70 8.53 -4.44
CA ALA A 84 1.18 9.23 -3.28
C ALA A 84 1.64 10.69 -3.33
N LYS A 85 0.70 11.59 -3.06
CA LYS A 85 0.98 13.00 -2.79
C LYS A 85 0.66 13.23 -1.32
N SER A 86 1.69 13.41 -0.50
CA SER A 86 1.46 13.85 0.87
C SER A 86 1.24 15.36 0.85
N ASP A 87 0.14 15.82 1.44
CA ASP A 87 -0.05 17.21 1.84
C ASP A 87 0.64 17.50 3.21
N GLY A 88 1.40 16.54 3.73
CA GLY A 88 2.08 16.57 5.02
C GLY A 88 3.27 17.52 5.10
N GLY A 89 3.51 17.98 6.35
CA GLY A 89 4.66 18.76 6.79
C GLY A 89 5.33 18.11 8.02
N ALA A 90 6.27 18.80 8.67
CA ALA A 90 7.00 18.22 9.81
C ALA A 90 6.05 17.72 10.93
N GLY A 91 6.14 16.43 11.27
CA GLY A 91 5.39 15.79 12.36
C GLY A 91 4.08 15.08 11.97
N ALA A 92 3.78 14.96 10.67
CA ALA A 92 2.52 14.40 10.17
C ALA A 92 2.43 12.86 10.20
N TRP A 93 3.56 12.14 10.06
CA TRP A 93 3.63 10.66 10.11
C TRP A 93 2.57 9.95 9.25
N HIS A 94 2.25 10.49 8.07
CA HIS A 94 1.25 9.95 7.16
C HIS A 94 1.80 8.73 6.42
N SER A 95 1.03 7.64 6.41
CA SER A 95 1.39 6.42 5.70
C SER A 95 0.44 6.14 4.55
N PRO A 96 0.94 6.02 3.30
CA PRO A 96 0.16 5.47 2.22
C PRO A 96 0.05 3.94 2.29
N VAL A 97 1.01 3.25 2.93
CA VAL A 97 1.01 1.79 3.08
C VAL A 97 1.60 1.39 4.42
N THR A 98 0.81 0.68 5.21
CA THR A 98 1.20 0.11 6.50
C THR A 98 0.71 -1.33 6.56
N SER A 99 1.63 -2.25 6.83
CA SER A 99 1.32 -3.57 7.37
C SER A 99 2.08 -3.70 8.67
N ARG A 100 1.38 -3.66 9.80
CA ARG A 100 2.01 -3.63 11.12
C ARG A 100 1.33 -4.58 12.07
N HIS A 101 2.15 -5.28 12.84
CA HIS A 101 1.72 -5.93 14.06
C HIS A 101 2.53 -5.33 15.22
N ASP A 102 1.88 -4.45 15.97
CA ASP A 102 2.53 -3.62 16.98
C ASP A 102 2.60 -4.35 18.33
N LEU A 103 3.74 -4.97 18.59
CA LEU A 103 4.00 -5.79 19.78
C LEU A 103 4.84 -5.08 20.84
N TYR A 104 5.14 -3.78 20.65
CA TYR A 104 6.03 -3.04 21.54
C TYR A 104 5.55 -3.05 23.00
N ASN A 105 4.24 -2.90 23.22
CA ASN A 105 3.65 -2.92 24.56
C ASN A 105 3.60 -4.33 25.18
N GLU A 106 3.89 -5.36 24.38
CA GLU A 106 3.94 -6.77 24.78
C GLU A 106 5.39 -7.23 25.06
N GLY A 107 6.37 -6.33 24.91
CA GLY A 107 7.78 -6.61 25.15
C GLY A 107 8.47 -7.35 23.99
N GLU A 108 7.79 -7.48 22.84
CA GLU A 108 8.33 -8.12 21.64
C GLU A 108 8.64 -7.08 20.54
N ALA A 109 9.40 -7.49 19.53
CA ALA A 109 9.69 -6.64 18.39
C ALA A 109 8.45 -6.49 17.51
N SER A 110 8.05 -5.25 17.20
CA SER A 110 7.00 -4.99 16.21
C SER A 110 7.38 -5.60 14.86
N GLN A 111 6.40 -6.18 14.18
CA GLN A 111 6.55 -6.87 12.90
C GLN A 111 5.89 -6.09 11.76
N GLY A 112 6.30 -6.40 10.53
CA GLY A 112 5.73 -5.83 9.30
C GLY A 112 6.58 -4.72 8.69
N TYR A 113 5.95 -3.85 7.90
CA TYR A 113 6.58 -2.75 7.20
C TYR A 113 5.65 -1.55 7.03
N LEU A 114 6.25 -0.40 6.78
CA LEU A 114 5.52 0.84 6.54
C LEU A 114 6.30 1.79 5.65
N ILE A 115 5.57 2.63 4.93
CA ILE A 115 6.11 3.79 4.21
C ILE A 115 5.56 5.04 4.91
N TYR A 116 6.43 5.99 5.28
CA TYR A 116 6.04 7.23 5.95
C TYR A 116 6.66 8.46 5.30
N ASP A 117 5.95 9.58 5.32
CA ASP A 117 6.55 10.90 5.14
C ASP A 117 7.21 11.36 6.45
N ASN A 118 8.50 11.04 6.61
CA ASN A 118 9.16 11.19 7.90
C ASN A 118 9.67 12.63 8.15
N ASN A 119 9.69 12.98 9.43
CA ASN A 119 10.30 14.17 10.01
C ASN A 119 11.84 14.14 9.86
N PRO A 120 12.52 15.29 9.63
CA PRO A 120 11.99 16.67 9.54
C PRO A 120 11.78 17.22 8.13
N ALA A 121 11.93 16.41 7.07
CA ALA A 121 12.02 16.93 5.71
C ALA A 121 10.86 16.51 4.78
N GLY A 122 9.84 15.79 5.26
CA GLY A 122 8.77 15.27 4.39
C GLY A 122 9.30 14.27 3.36
N VAL A 123 10.39 13.59 3.70
CA VAL A 123 11.02 12.59 2.83
C VAL A 123 10.38 11.24 3.12
N TRP A 124 9.99 10.54 2.05
CA TRP A 124 9.49 9.17 2.16
C TRP A 124 10.58 8.24 2.70
N THR A 125 10.22 7.49 3.74
CA THR A 125 11.08 6.47 4.36
C THR A 125 10.36 5.13 4.36
N PHE A 126 11.14 4.05 4.26
CA PHE A 126 10.67 2.68 4.42
C PHE A 126 11.23 2.11 5.71
N TRP A 127 10.36 1.57 6.56
CA TRP A 127 10.74 0.93 7.81
C TRP A 127 10.17 -0.49 7.81
N SER A 128 10.96 -1.43 8.27
CA SER A 128 10.52 -2.79 8.58
C SER A 128 10.67 -3.03 10.08
N GLY A 129 9.90 -3.99 10.61
CA GLY A 129 10.02 -4.44 11.99
C GLY A 129 11.45 -4.86 12.36
N ASN A 130 11.75 -4.83 13.66
CA ASN A 130 13.08 -5.15 14.21
C ASN A 130 13.22 -6.66 14.54
N GLY A 131 12.35 -7.52 14.00
CA GLY A 131 12.30 -8.93 14.37
C GLY A 131 13.51 -9.72 13.86
N ASP A 132 14.04 -10.60 14.71
CA ASP A 132 15.10 -11.57 14.35
C ASP A 132 14.57 -12.77 13.53
N VAL A 133 13.26 -12.81 13.25
CA VAL A 133 12.56 -13.91 12.57
C VAL A 133 11.73 -13.31 11.44
N ALA A 134 11.89 -13.84 10.22
CA ALA A 134 11.03 -13.51 9.09
C ALA A 134 9.57 -13.88 9.43
N GLY A 135 8.64 -12.96 9.16
CA GLY A 135 7.20 -13.18 9.34
C GLY A 135 6.65 -14.27 8.43
#